data_AF-A0A8J3CJM1-F1
#
_entry.id   AF-A0A8J3CJM1-F1
#
_cell.length_a   1.000
_cell.length_b   1.000
_cell.length_c   1.000
_cell.angle_alpha   90.00
_cell.angle_beta   90.00
_cell.angle_gamma   90.00
#
_symmetry.space_group_name_H-M   'P 1'
#
loop_
_entity.id
_entity.type
_entity.pdbx_description
1 polymer ?
#
loop_
_entity_poly.entity_id
_entity_poly.type
_entity_poly.pdbx_seq_one_letter_code
_entity_poly.pdbx_strand_id
1 'polypeptide(L)'
;MPDPLAEYRRKRRPRRTPEPAGDAVRPGRDELFVIQEHHARRLHWDVRLERGGVLVSWAVPKGLPPEPGTVRLAVHTEDHPLEYADFDGEIPAGEYGAGTVTIWDRGRYETVKWSTDEVSVVLHGDRVRGRYVFFRRHRGRGGNSDSDEWLVRRSDPPQQPDWEPLPESLAPMLASAGGLPPAERDAEWAYEFKWDGVRALVRVEGGRVTVFSRKGNDVTRSYPELRALGEAMGSTQAMLDGEIVALVGGRPNFAALQRRMHVGSEASARRLAETQPVTYLVFDLLHLQGRSLLALPYTERRRQLEGLGLAGPRWQTPRYFAGGGAAVLHASREQGLEGVMAKRLSSPYQAGRRSREWVKVAHLRAQEVVIGGWRPGQGRRAGAIGSLLCGVPAEGGLRFVGLVGTGFTEQALAELGSRLSRLERRRCPFVAVPREVARQARWVSPTLVGEVVFREWTRDGRMRGPSWRGLRPDKSAGEVGLDAG
;
A
#
# COMPACT_ATOMS: atom_id res chain seq x y z
N MET A 1 38.79 37.27 14.40
CA MET A 1 37.61 36.85 13.61
C MET A 1 36.48 36.53 14.58
N PRO A 2 35.21 36.72 14.19
CA PRO A 2 34.08 36.28 15.01
C PRO A 2 34.15 34.77 15.25
N ASP A 3 33.70 34.32 16.42
CA ASP A 3 33.64 32.90 16.80
C ASP A 3 32.60 32.16 15.96
N PRO A 4 32.99 31.22 15.08
CA PRO A 4 32.06 30.54 14.18
C PRO A 4 31.08 29.62 14.91
N LEU A 5 31.41 29.17 16.14
CA LEU A 5 30.55 28.30 16.94
C LEU A 5 29.62 29.06 17.91
N ALA A 6 29.62 30.39 17.88
CA ALA A 6 28.84 31.20 18.82
C ALA A 6 27.33 30.88 18.76
N GLU A 7 26.77 30.70 17.56
CA GLU A 7 25.36 30.32 17.39
C GLU A 7 25.08 28.89 17.86
N TYR A 8 25.97 27.95 17.57
CA TYR A 8 25.87 26.57 18.02
C TYR A 8 25.83 26.49 19.55
N ARG A 9 26.83 27.09 20.22
CA ARG A 9 26.93 27.15 21.68
C ARG A 9 25.72 27.82 22.32
N ARG A 10 25.21 28.92 21.72
CA ARG A 10 24.00 29.61 22.18
C ARG A 10 22.76 28.71 22.17
N LYS A 11 22.65 27.80 21.20
CA LYS A 11 21.51 26.90 21.03
C LYS A 11 21.57 25.67 21.95
N ARG A 12 22.74 25.34 22.53
CA ARG A 12 22.93 24.12 23.33
C ARG A 12 23.04 24.40 24.82
N ARG A 13 22.57 23.44 25.61
CA ARG A 13 22.68 23.43 27.06
C ARG A 13 23.53 22.21 27.46
N PRO A 14 24.84 22.35 27.71
CA PRO A 14 25.78 21.22 27.82
C PRO A 14 25.42 20.13 28.85
N ARG A 15 24.58 20.44 29.85
CA ARG A 15 24.12 19.48 30.87
C ARG A 15 22.80 18.77 30.52
N ARG A 16 22.18 19.12 29.39
CA ARG A 16 20.86 18.63 28.95
C ARG A 16 20.89 17.93 27.59
N THR A 17 22.01 18.02 26.88
CA THR A 17 22.21 17.35 25.59
C THR A 17 23.51 16.53 25.63
N PRO A 18 23.53 15.33 25.03
CA PRO A 18 24.76 14.55 24.85
C PRO A 18 25.62 15.08 23.69
N GLU A 19 25.16 16.12 22.98
CA GLU A 19 25.92 16.75 21.91
C GLU A 19 27.24 17.37 22.41
N PRO A 20 28.31 17.36 21.60
CA PRO A 20 29.57 18.01 21.93
C PRO A 20 29.41 19.48 22.35
N ALA A 21 30.13 19.91 23.39
CA ALA A 21 30.09 21.31 23.84
C ALA A 21 30.70 22.29 22.82
N GLY A 22 31.61 21.79 21.97
CA GLY A 22 32.32 22.59 20.98
C GLY A 22 33.24 23.62 21.62
N ASP A 23 34.06 23.22 22.60
CA ASP A 23 34.84 24.14 23.44
C ASP A 23 35.94 24.91 22.69
N ALA A 24 36.47 24.36 21.59
CA ALA A 24 37.53 24.99 20.81
C ALA A 24 37.34 24.77 19.31
N VAL A 25 37.63 25.80 18.52
CA VAL A 25 37.80 25.66 17.06
C VAL A 25 39.25 25.26 16.81
N ARG A 26 39.48 24.09 16.21
CA ARG A 26 40.82 23.59 15.89
C ARG A 26 40.99 23.53 14.38
N PRO A 27 42.15 23.94 13.83
CA PRO A 27 42.42 23.78 12.41
C PRO A 27 42.31 22.32 12.01
N GLY A 28 41.48 22.07 11.00
CA GLY A 28 41.31 20.78 10.38
C GLY A 28 42.04 20.70 9.03
N ARG A 29 41.80 19.64 8.27
CA ARG A 29 42.36 19.44 6.92
C ARG A 29 41.40 19.89 5.81
N ASP A 30 40.18 20.30 6.17
CA ASP A 30 39.11 20.66 5.23
C ASP A 30 38.80 19.53 4.23
N GLU A 31 38.86 18.28 4.70
CA GLU A 31 38.69 17.10 3.86
C GLU A 31 37.56 16.20 4.33
N LEU A 32 37.07 16.33 5.57
CA LEU A 32 36.03 15.47 6.13
C LEU A 32 34.63 15.92 5.68
N PHE A 33 33.80 14.95 5.31
CA PHE A 33 32.35 15.15 5.35
C PHE A 33 31.67 14.08 6.20
N VAL A 34 30.54 14.45 6.76
CA VAL A 34 29.60 13.51 7.38
C VAL A 34 28.20 13.83 6.90
N ILE A 35 27.39 12.78 6.72
CA ILE A 35 25.96 12.88 6.50
C ILE A 35 25.28 12.18 7.67
N GLN A 36 24.49 12.92 8.43
CA GLN A 36 23.72 12.38 9.55
C GLN A 36 22.24 12.30 9.18
N GLU A 37 21.60 11.18 9.45
CA GLU A 37 20.15 11.04 9.38
C GLU A 37 19.55 11.52 10.72
N HIS A 38 18.66 12.52 10.66
CA HIS A 38 18.10 13.17 11.85
C HIS A 38 16.58 13.03 11.92
N HIS A 39 16.12 12.19 12.84
CA HIS A 39 14.72 11.96 13.19
C HIS A 39 14.22 13.03 14.17
N ALA A 40 14.25 14.29 13.75
CA ALA A 40 13.69 15.41 14.52
C ALA A 40 12.16 15.50 14.33
N ARG A 41 11.56 16.70 14.45
CA ARG A 41 10.15 16.93 14.08
C ARG A 41 9.80 16.46 12.67
N ARG A 42 10.79 16.42 11.77
CA ARG A 42 10.72 15.90 10.42
C ARG A 42 12.06 15.23 10.10
N LEU A 43 12.01 14.06 9.45
CA LEU A 43 13.21 13.41 8.94
C LEU A 43 13.93 14.31 7.93
N HIS A 44 15.24 14.40 8.06
CA HIS A 44 16.13 15.06 7.10
C HIS A 44 17.55 14.49 7.23
N TRP A 45 18.42 14.84 6.27
CA TRP A 45 19.84 14.49 6.29
C TRP A 45 20.68 15.74 6.42
N ASP A 46 21.45 15.84 7.49
CA ASP A 46 22.42 16.91 7.66
C ASP A 46 23.69 16.57 6.91
N VAL A 47 23.96 17.31 5.83
CA VAL A 47 25.21 17.22 5.09
C VAL A 47 26.16 18.24 5.66
N ARG A 48 27.30 17.77 6.18
CA ARG A 48 28.25 18.61 6.89
C ARG A 48 29.63 18.47 6.28
N LEU A 49 30.25 19.60 5.97
CA LEU A 49 31.56 19.69 5.35
C LEU A 49 32.51 20.39 6.31
N GLU A 50 33.63 19.74 6.65
CA GLU A 50 34.70 20.36 7.40
C GLU A 50 35.28 21.55 6.63
N ARG A 51 35.21 22.75 7.19
CA ARG A 51 35.82 23.95 6.63
C ARG A 51 36.27 24.88 7.74
N GLY A 52 37.53 25.29 7.74
CA GLY A 52 38.04 26.31 8.64
C GLY A 52 37.95 25.92 10.13
N GLY A 53 38.02 24.63 10.43
CA GLY A 53 37.94 24.10 11.80
C GLY A 53 36.53 23.93 12.37
N VAL A 54 35.49 24.03 11.53
CA VAL A 54 34.09 23.73 11.87
C VAL A 54 33.45 22.87 10.79
N LEU A 55 32.24 22.38 11.06
CA LEU A 55 31.38 21.67 10.12
C LEU A 55 30.31 22.62 9.57
N VAL A 56 30.50 23.09 8.35
CA VAL A 56 29.51 23.89 7.62
C VAL A 56 28.38 22.95 7.17
N SER A 57 27.14 23.27 7.55
CA SER A 57 26.07 22.28 7.65
C SER A 57 24.79 22.69 6.91
N TRP A 58 24.24 21.77 6.11
CA TRP A 58 22.93 21.90 5.47
C TRP A 58 22.00 20.75 5.83
N ALA A 59 20.80 21.06 6.28
CA ALA A 59 19.71 20.11 6.41
C ALA A 59 19.03 19.89 5.05
N VAL A 60 19.08 18.67 4.51
CA VAL A 60 18.52 18.29 3.21
C VAL A 60 17.33 17.33 3.43
N PRO A 61 16.07 17.81 3.42
CA PRO A 61 14.91 17.01 3.84
C PRO A 61 14.61 15.78 3.00
N LYS A 62 15.11 15.73 1.76
CA LYS A 62 14.97 14.57 0.87
C LYS A 62 16.29 13.83 0.63
N GLY A 63 17.36 14.20 1.34
CA GLY A 63 18.72 13.71 1.13
C GLY A 63 19.36 14.26 -0.14
N LEU A 64 20.64 13.95 -0.37
CA LEU A 64 21.35 14.41 -1.57
C LEU A 64 20.78 13.81 -2.86
N PRO A 65 20.68 14.58 -3.96
CA PRO A 65 20.14 14.10 -5.22
C PRO A 65 21.00 12.97 -5.82
N PRO A 66 20.39 11.86 -6.28
CA PRO A 66 21.12 10.71 -6.80
C PRO A 66 21.60 10.90 -8.25
N GLU A 67 21.00 11.85 -8.98
CA GLU A 67 21.21 12.09 -10.41
C GLU A 67 21.21 13.59 -10.76
N PRO A 68 21.79 13.98 -11.92
CA PRO A 68 21.63 15.33 -12.48
C PRO A 68 20.17 15.69 -12.76
N GLY A 69 19.89 16.99 -12.92
CA GLY A 69 18.54 17.49 -13.24
C GLY A 69 17.59 17.58 -12.04
N THR A 70 17.82 16.82 -10.98
CA THR A 70 17.10 16.96 -9.70
C THR A 70 17.75 18.02 -8.81
N VAL A 71 16.97 19.02 -8.42
CA VAL A 71 17.37 20.07 -7.45
C VAL A 71 16.59 19.89 -6.15
N ARG A 72 17.28 19.89 -5.01
CA ARG A 72 16.66 19.72 -3.69
C ARG A 72 16.94 20.91 -2.79
N LEU A 73 16.01 21.20 -1.88
CA LEU A 73 16.21 22.19 -0.82
C LEU A 73 17.31 21.72 0.12
N ALA A 74 18.23 22.62 0.45
CA ALA A 74 19.31 22.40 1.41
C ALA A 74 19.31 23.57 2.40
N VAL A 75 18.66 23.43 3.55
CA VAL A 75 18.53 24.53 4.52
C VAL A 75 19.86 24.70 5.24
N HIS A 76 20.53 25.84 5.06
CA HIS A 76 21.77 26.15 5.79
C HIS A 76 21.46 26.30 7.29
N THR A 77 22.22 25.57 8.12
CA THR A 77 22.09 25.57 9.59
C THR A 77 23.32 26.24 10.22
N GLU A 78 23.37 26.34 11.54
CA GLU A 78 24.58 26.81 12.21
C GLU A 78 25.78 25.90 11.94
N ASP A 79 27.00 26.45 12.03
CA ASP A 79 28.22 25.64 11.97
C ASP A 79 28.34 24.77 13.22
N HIS A 80 28.79 23.53 13.06
CA HIS A 80 28.93 22.57 14.16
C HIS A 80 30.41 22.36 14.51
N PRO A 81 30.73 21.98 15.76
CA PRO A 81 32.10 21.63 16.12
C PRO A 81 32.54 20.35 15.42
N LEU A 82 33.85 20.16 15.17
CA LEU A 82 34.36 19.00 14.43
C LEU A 82 34.03 17.67 15.14
N GLU A 83 34.00 17.65 16.47
CA GLU A 83 33.64 16.47 17.25
C GLU A 83 32.20 15.99 16.96
N TYR A 84 31.35 16.88 16.43
CA TYR A 84 29.98 16.50 16.03
C TYR A 84 29.97 15.53 14.85
N ALA A 85 31.06 15.42 14.09
CA ALA A 85 31.16 14.45 13.01
C ALA A 85 31.12 12.99 13.51
N ASP A 86 31.49 12.77 14.78
CA ASP A 86 31.48 11.47 15.44
C ASP A 86 30.21 11.26 16.30
N PHE A 87 29.30 12.25 16.35
CA PHE A 87 28.11 12.17 17.18
C PHE A 87 27.03 11.27 16.53
N ASP A 88 26.58 10.29 17.32
CA ASP A 88 25.45 9.41 17.06
C ASP A 88 24.71 9.24 18.41
N GLY A 89 23.40 9.50 18.45
CA GLY A 89 22.64 9.44 19.68
C GLY A 89 21.30 10.15 19.68
N GLU A 90 20.64 10.14 20.84
CA GLU A 90 19.34 10.77 21.06
C GLU A 90 19.49 12.15 21.70
N ILE A 91 19.00 13.19 21.02
CA ILE A 91 18.91 14.55 21.56
C ILE A 91 17.59 14.67 22.34
N PRO A 92 17.62 14.92 23.67
CA PRO A 92 16.42 14.88 24.50
C PRO A 92 15.32 15.85 24.07
N ALA A 93 14.07 15.46 24.34
CA ALA A 93 12.90 16.30 24.08
C ALA A 93 13.00 17.67 24.78
N GLY A 94 12.70 18.73 24.04
CA GLY A 94 12.77 20.11 24.52
C GLY A 94 14.12 20.80 24.30
N GLU A 95 15.16 20.07 23.89
CA GLU A 95 16.40 20.67 23.38
C GLU A 95 16.27 21.05 21.90
N TYR A 96 17.14 21.96 21.44
CA TYR A 96 17.20 22.33 20.04
C TYR A 96 17.71 21.14 19.22
N GLY A 97 16.99 20.79 18.15
CA GLY A 97 17.32 19.59 17.37
C GLY A 97 16.91 18.28 18.05
N ALA A 98 16.00 18.29 19.04
CA ALA A 98 15.49 17.06 19.66
C ALA A 98 15.08 15.99 18.64
N GLY A 99 15.52 14.77 18.86
CA GLY A 99 15.38 13.65 17.92
C GLY A 99 16.61 12.73 17.91
N THR A 100 16.50 11.62 17.19
CA THR A 100 17.60 10.66 17.03
C THR A 100 18.49 11.07 15.86
N VAL A 101 19.79 11.16 16.08
CA VAL A 101 20.82 11.45 15.08
C VAL A 101 21.65 10.19 14.88
N THR A 102 21.76 9.71 13.64
CA THR A 102 22.62 8.57 13.29
C THR A 102 23.55 8.92 12.15
N ILE A 103 24.81 8.44 12.21
CA ILE A 103 25.75 8.64 11.10
C ILE A 103 25.30 7.76 9.92
N TRP A 104 24.86 8.41 8.85
CA TRP A 104 24.34 7.75 7.65
C TRP A 104 25.43 7.46 6.62
N ASP A 105 26.37 8.39 6.44
CA ASP A 105 27.58 8.22 5.62
C ASP A 105 28.70 9.14 6.12
N ARG A 106 29.94 8.78 5.84
CA ARG A 106 31.11 9.57 6.20
C ARG A 106 32.21 9.30 5.18
N GLY A 107 33.02 10.30 4.91
CA GLY A 107 34.18 10.09 4.04
C GLY A 107 35.00 11.35 3.87
N ARG A 108 35.72 11.41 2.76
CA ARG A 108 36.47 12.60 2.38
C ARG A 108 35.74 13.37 1.28
N TYR A 109 35.99 14.66 1.18
CA TYR A 109 35.55 15.48 0.07
C TYR A 109 36.70 16.32 -0.50
N GLU A 110 36.59 16.64 -1.78
CA GLU A 110 37.49 17.57 -2.46
C GLU A 110 36.73 18.87 -2.74
N THR A 111 37.36 20.01 -2.46
CA THR A 111 36.79 21.32 -2.81
C THR A 111 37.03 21.60 -4.29
N VAL A 112 35.96 21.84 -5.05
CA VAL A 112 36.06 22.38 -6.41
C VAL A 112 35.83 23.88 -6.44
N LYS A 113 34.86 24.37 -5.67
CA LYS A 113 34.58 25.80 -5.51
C LYS A 113 34.00 26.05 -4.13
N TRP A 114 34.43 27.14 -3.49
CA TRP A 114 33.86 27.58 -2.21
C TRP A 114 33.72 29.09 -2.21
N SER A 115 32.50 29.59 -2.30
CA SER A 115 32.15 31.00 -2.19
C SER A 115 30.92 31.18 -1.32
N THR A 116 30.55 32.44 -1.07
CA THR A 116 29.37 32.82 -0.27
C THR A 116 28.05 32.27 -0.83
N ASP A 117 27.98 32.13 -2.15
CA ASP A 117 26.76 31.77 -2.89
C ASP A 117 26.80 30.38 -3.50
N GLU A 118 27.97 29.72 -3.50
CA GLU A 118 28.15 28.42 -4.13
C GLU A 118 29.26 27.60 -3.46
N VAL A 119 28.92 26.36 -3.11
CA VAL A 119 29.86 25.34 -2.62
C VAL A 119 29.77 24.13 -3.54
N SER A 120 30.82 23.89 -4.33
CA SER A 120 30.96 22.71 -5.18
C SER A 120 32.04 21.80 -4.63
N VAL A 121 31.67 20.54 -4.40
CA VAL A 121 32.54 19.52 -3.81
C VAL A 121 32.39 18.19 -4.52
N VAL A 122 33.43 17.37 -4.49
CA VAL A 122 33.37 15.95 -4.86
C VAL A 122 33.36 15.14 -3.56
N LEU A 123 32.33 14.34 -3.33
CA LEU A 123 32.20 13.50 -2.14
C LEU A 123 32.77 12.10 -2.42
N HIS A 124 33.47 11.53 -1.44
CA HIS A 124 34.06 10.19 -1.47
C HIS A 124 33.68 9.43 -0.19
N GLY A 125 32.41 9.01 -0.10
CA GLY A 125 31.90 8.15 0.98
C GLY A 125 31.62 6.72 0.54
N ASP A 126 31.01 5.94 1.43
CA ASP A 126 30.57 4.58 1.12
C ASP A 126 29.21 4.58 0.41
N ARG A 127 28.32 5.51 0.78
CA ARG A 127 26.98 5.63 0.18
C ARG A 127 26.93 6.70 -0.89
N VAL A 128 27.54 7.86 -0.65
CA VAL A 128 27.51 9.02 -1.54
C VAL A 128 28.87 9.26 -2.16
N ARG A 129 28.91 9.26 -3.49
CA ARG A 129 30.10 9.55 -4.30
C ARG A 129 29.79 10.48 -5.46
N GLY A 130 30.69 11.40 -5.76
CA GLY A 130 30.64 12.27 -6.93
C GLY A 130 30.38 13.73 -6.59
N ARG A 131 30.20 14.53 -7.64
CA ARG A 131 30.17 15.98 -7.54
C ARG A 131 28.78 16.53 -7.22
N TYR A 132 28.76 17.37 -6.19
CA TYR A 132 27.59 18.12 -5.72
C TYR A 132 27.85 19.62 -5.76
N VAL A 133 26.79 20.38 -6.00
CA VAL A 133 26.81 21.84 -6.00
C VAL A 133 25.68 22.33 -5.10
N PHE A 134 26.05 22.94 -3.99
CA PHE A 134 25.16 23.75 -3.14
C PHE A 134 25.22 25.18 -3.65
N PHE A 135 24.07 25.82 -3.84
CA PHE A 135 24.02 27.18 -4.37
C PHE A 135 22.82 27.95 -3.82
N ARG A 136 22.98 29.27 -3.66
CA ARG A 136 21.88 30.17 -3.29
C ARG A 136 21.05 30.52 -4.52
N ARG A 137 19.72 30.47 -4.38
CA ARG A 137 18.82 31.01 -5.40
C ARG A 137 18.45 32.45 -5.10
N HIS A 138 19.17 33.39 -5.72
CA HIS A 138 18.80 34.80 -5.74
C HIS A 138 17.56 35.02 -6.61
N ARG A 139 16.52 35.69 -6.09
CA ARG A 139 15.28 35.97 -6.85
C ARG A 139 15.41 37.28 -7.65
N GLY A 140 14.92 37.29 -8.89
CA GLY A 140 14.72 38.53 -9.67
C GLY A 140 13.60 39.42 -9.08
N ARG A 141 13.69 40.74 -9.32
CA ARG A 141 12.77 41.80 -8.81
C ARG A 141 11.29 41.39 -8.92
N GLY A 142 10.59 41.17 -7.80
CA GLY A 142 9.11 41.12 -7.77
C GLY A 142 8.40 40.11 -6.87
N GLY A 143 9.05 39.45 -5.89
CA GLY A 143 8.38 38.46 -5.02
C GLY A 143 8.55 38.74 -3.52
N ASN A 144 7.43 38.74 -2.78
CA ASN A 144 7.32 39.11 -1.37
C ASN A 144 7.75 38.00 -0.38
N SER A 145 9.02 37.57 -0.42
CA SER A 145 9.61 36.66 0.58
C SER A 145 11.13 36.81 0.65
N ASP A 146 11.64 37.20 1.82
CA ASP A 146 13.01 37.68 2.07
C ASP A 146 14.03 36.57 2.40
N SER A 147 14.04 35.44 1.66
CA SER A 147 14.91 34.30 2.00
C SER A 147 15.85 33.86 0.86
N ASP A 148 17.16 34.00 1.12
CA ASP A 148 18.26 33.32 0.44
C ASP A 148 18.15 31.79 0.65
N GLU A 149 17.37 31.11 -0.19
CA GLU A 149 17.26 29.65 -0.11
C GLU A 149 18.45 28.96 -0.77
N TRP A 150 19.12 28.12 0.02
CA TRP A 150 20.15 27.20 -0.47
C TRP A 150 19.50 25.96 -1.09
N LEU A 151 20.04 25.55 -2.23
CA LEU A 151 19.64 24.38 -3.00
C LEU A 151 20.86 23.49 -3.22
N VAL A 152 20.65 22.21 -3.47
CA VAL A 152 21.69 21.26 -3.85
C VAL A 152 21.30 20.50 -5.12
N ARG A 153 22.28 20.31 -6.00
CA ARG A 153 22.17 19.46 -7.20
C ARG A 153 23.40 18.57 -7.35
N ARG A 154 23.24 17.44 -8.01
CA ARG A 154 24.35 16.60 -8.47
C ARG A 154 24.78 17.06 -9.87
N SER A 155 26.08 17.11 -10.11
CA SER A 155 26.64 17.46 -11.43
C SER A 155 27.14 16.24 -12.21
N ASP A 156 27.63 15.22 -11.52
CA ASP A 156 28.07 13.97 -12.16
C ASP A 156 26.89 13.09 -12.57
N PRO A 157 27.04 12.22 -13.58
CA PRO A 157 26.07 11.17 -13.88
C PRO A 157 25.64 10.39 -12.63
N PRO A 158 24.47 9.74 -12.67
CA PRO A 158 24.00 8.91 -11.56
C PRO A 158 25.09 7.95 -11.08
N GLN A 159 25.27 7.84 -9.77
CA GLN A 159 26.24 6.89 -9.20
C GLN A 159 25.91 5.43 -9.58
N GLN A 160 24.64 5.16 -9.88
CA GLN A 160 24.18 3.89 -10.44
C GLN A 160 23.67 4.15 -11.86
N PRO A 161 24.30 3.61 -12.92
CA PRO A 161 23.90 3.83 -14.31
C PRO A 161 22.45 3.42 -14.60
N ASP A 162 21.97 2.38 -13.91
CA ASP A 162 20.59 1.86 -14.03
C ASP A 162 19.62 2.55 -13.06
N TRP A 163 19.95 3.78 -12.61
CA TRP A 163 19.07 4.55 -11.72
C TRP A 163 17.81 4.99 -12.47
N GLU A 164 16.68 4.49 -12.01
CA GLU A 164 15.33 4.90 -12.41
C GLU A 164 14.68 5.68 -11.27
N PRO A 165 14.15 6.89 -11.51
CA PRO A 165 13.45 7.65 -10.48
C PRO A 165 12.24 6.90 -9.94
N LEU A 166 12.01 6.98 -8.62
CA LEU A 166 10.83 6.37 -8.00
C LEU A 166 9.55 6.92 -8.65
N PRO A 167 8.72 6.08 -9.29
CA PRO A 167 7.56 6.54 -10.05
C PRO A 167 6.59 7.33 -9.16
N GLU A 168 6.00 8.40 -9.73
CA GLU A 168 5.01 9.22 -9.03
C GLU A 168 3.73 8.44 -8.74
N SER A 169 3.33 7.56 -9.67
CA SER A 169 2.19 6.67 -9.51
C SER A 169 2.39 5.38 -10.33
N LEU A 170 1.69 4.33 -9.94
CA LEU A 170 1.65 3.06 -10.66
C LEU A 170 0.24 2.45 -10.52
N ALA A 171 -0.17 1.62 -11.49
CA ALA A 171 -1.43 0.88 -11.39
C ALA A 171 -1.17 -0.55 -10.89
N PRO A 172 -1.97 -1.07 -9.94
CA PRO A 172 -1.73 -2.41 -9.41
C PRO A 172 -2.05 -3.51 -10.44
N MET A 173 -1.27 -4.59 -10.42
CA MET A 173 -1.56 -5.83 -11.14
C MET A 173 -2.81 -6.51 -10.58
N LEU A 174 -3.63 -7.10 -11.45
CA LEU A 174 -4.90 -7.71 -11.09
C LEU A 174 -4.89 -9.23 -11.30
N ALA A 175 -5.47 -9.96 -10.34
CA ALA A 175 -5.60 -11.41 -10.43
C ALA A 175 -6.83 -11.85 -11.23
N SER A 176 -6.70 -12.95 -11.97
CA SER A 176 -7.82 -13.69 -12.57
C SER A 176 -8.53 -14.53 -11.51
N ALA A 177 -9.86 -14.71 -11.63
CA ALA A 177 -10.57 -15.66 -10.78
C ALA A 177 -10.37 -17.08 -11.31
N GLY A 178 -10.17 -18.06 -10.42
CA GLY A 178 -9.97 -19.45 -10.82
C GLY A 178 -9.87 -20.39 -9.61
N GLY A 179 -9.62 -21.67 -9.91
CA GLY A 179 -9.24 -22.67 -8.92
C GLY A 179 -7.73 -22.64 -8.63
N LEU A 180 -7.28 -23.55 -7.76
CA LEU A 180 -5.86 -23.79 -7.57
C LEU A 180 -5.22 -24.22 -8.90
N PRO A 181 -3.93 -23.87 -9.12
CA PRO A 181 -3.13 -24.46 -10.19
C PRO A 181 -3.20 -26.00 -10.16
N PRO A 182 -3.02 -26.67 -11.31
CA PRO A 182 -2.92 -28.12 -11.36
C PRO A 182 -1.80 -28.64 -10.44
N ALA A 183 -2.03 -29.79 -9.80
CA ALA A 183 -1.13 -30.34 -8.78
C ALA A 183 0.29 -30.58 -9.32
N GLU A 184 0.41 -30.98 -10.59
CA GLU A 184 1.67 -31.22 -11.29
C GLU A 184 2.51 -29.94 -11.48
N ARG A 185 1.90 -28.76 -11.37
CA ARG A 185 2.60 -27.47 -11.44
C ARG A 185 2.58 -26.70 -10.13
N ASP A 186 2.06 -27.27 -9.04
CA ASP A 186 1.87 -26.58 -7.76
C ASP A 186 3.18 -25.94 -7.23
N ALA A 187 4.32 -26.60 -7.45
CA ALA A 187 5.65 -26.09 -7.09
C ALA A 187 6.08 -24.84 -7.86
N GLU A 188 5.44 -24.50 -8.99
CA GLU A 188 5.71 -23.26 -9.73
C GLU A 188 4.99 -22.03 -9.13
N TRP A 189 4.20 -22.21 -8.07
CA TRP A 189 3.33 -21.16 -7.52
C TRP A 189 3.65 -20.85 -6.06
N ALA A 190 3.60 -19.57 -5.75
CA ALA A 190 3.51 -19.05 -4.39
C ALA A 190 2.04 -18.89 -4.00
N TYR A 191 1.71 -19.27 -2.78
CA TYR A 191 0.40 -19.10 -2.18
C TYR A 191 0.49 -18.13 -1.01
N GLU A 192 -0.34 -17.10 -1.06
CA GLU A 192 -0.53 -16.13 0.01
C GLU A 192 -1.98 -16.18 0.48
N PHE A 193 -2.23 -15.86 1.75
CA PHE A 193 -3.60 -15.68 2.21
C PHE A 193 -4.27 -14.49 1.50
N LYS A 194 -5.52 -14.68 1.10
CA LYS A 194 -6.33 -13.62 0.53
C LYS A 194 -6.95 -12.81 1.66
N TRP A 195 -6.37 -11.65 1.90
CA TRP A 195 -6.84 -10.69 2.90
C TRP A 195 -8.07 -9.91 2.40
N ASP A 196 -9.06 -9.74 3.27
CA ASP A 196 -10.25 -8.92 2.99
C ASP A 196 -10.00 -7.47 3.43
N GLY A 197 -9.62 -6.63 2.47
CA GLY A 197 -9.18 -5.27 2.73
C GLY A 197 -9.37 -4.33 1.55
N VAL A 198 -8.60 -3.23 1.56
CA VAL A 198 -8.48 -2.32 0.42
C VAL A 198 -7.04 -2.29 -0.09
N ARG A 199 -6.90 -2.54 -1.39
CA ARG A 199 -5.63 -2.49 -2.10
C ARG A 199 -4.98 -1.10 -1.99
N ALA A 200 -3.71 -1.07 -1.63
CA ALA A 200 -2.93 0.16 -1.54
C ALA A 200 -1.52 -0.02 -2.11
N LEU A 201 -1.13 0.89 -3.01
CA LEU A 201 0.27 1.10 -3.37
C LEU A 201 0.84 2.18 -2.47
N VAL A 202 1.99 1.92 -1.84
CA VAL A 202 2.63 2.87 -0.93
C VAL A 202 3.97 3.28 -1.51
N ARG A 203 4.08 4.56 -1.86
CA ARG A 203 5.32 5.21 -2.26
C ARG A 203 6.03 5.71 -1.02
N VAL A 204 7.26 5.29 -0.80
CA VAL A 204 8.11 5.74 0.31
C VAL A 204 9.29 6.52 -0.24
N GLU A 205 9.45 7.77 0.19
CA GLU A 205 10.56 8.63 -0.21
C GLU A 205 10.88 9.64 0.89
N GLY A 206 12.15 9.72 1.30
CA GLY A 206 12.63 10.74 2.25
C GLY A 206 11.86 10.72 3.58
N GLY A 207 11.65 9.53 4.15
CA GLY A 207 10.90 9.35 5.39
C GLY A 207 9.40 9.51 5.30
N ARG A 208 8.83 9.68 4.10
CA ARG A 208 7.41 9.98 3.91
C ARG A 208 6.74 8.91 3.10
N VAL A 209 5.47 8.66 3.43
CA VAL A 209 4.59 7.78 2.67
C VAL A 209 3.57 8.59 1.88
N THR A 210 3.32 8.16 0.65
CA THR A 210 2.12 8.51 -0.12
C THR A 210 1.38 7.23 -0.42
N VAL A 211 0.09 7.17 -0.08
CA VAL A 211 -0.74 5.98 -0.21
C VAL A 211 -1.72 6.17 -1.36
N PHE A 212 -1.64 5.30 -2.36
CA PHE A 212 -2.52 5.31 -3.53
C PHE A 212 -3.52 4.15 -3.45
N SER A 213 -4.80 4.47 -3.63
CA SER A 213 -5.85 3.46 -3.78
C SER A 213 -5.68 2.67 -5.08
N ARG A 214 -6.41 1.56 -5.21
CA ARG A 214 -6.52 0.78 -6.45
C ARG A 214 -6.75 1.62 -7.73
N LYS A 215 -7.45 2.74 -7.62
CA LYS A 215 -7.78 3.63 -8.75
C LYS A 215 -6.74 4.72 -9.00
N GLY A 216 -5.66 4.77 -8.21
CA GLY A 216 -4.63 5.80 -8.29
C GLY A 216 -4.91 7.06 -7.47
N ASN A 217 -6.04 7.15 -6.75
CA ASN A 217 -6.30 8.30 -5.89
C ASN A 217 -5.36 8.31 -4.67
N ASP A 218 -4.77 9.46 -4.36
CA ASP A 218 -4.06 9.69 -3.10
C ASP A 218 -5.06 9.65 -1.92
N VAL A 219 -4.87 8.68 -1.05
CA VAL A 219 -5.66 8.42 0.16
C VAL A 219 -4.80 8.50 1.42
N THR A 220 -3.63 9.14 1.35
CA THR A 220 -2.66 9.26 2.45
C THR A 220 -3.30 9.81 3.72
N ARG A 221 -4.16 10.83 3.58
CA ARG A 221 -4.86 11.47 4.71
C ARG A 221 -5.83 10.54 5.45
N SER A 222 -6.31 9.48 4.80
CA SER A 222 -7.25 8.53 5.41
C SER A 222 -6.55 7.51 6.32
N TYR A 223 -5.22 7.37 6.21
CA TYR A 223 -4.42 6.36 6.94
C TYR A 223 -3.21 6.98 7.65
N PRO A 224 -3.41 7.92 8.59
CA PRO A 224 -2.31 8.60 9.30
C PRO A 224 -1.36 7.65 10.04
N GLU A 225 -1.84 6.49 10.48
CA GLU A 225 -1.06 5.46 11.16
C GLU A 225 0.04 4.82 10.30
N LEU A 226 -0.03 4.97 8.96
CA LEU A 226 1.02 4.50 8.05
C LEU A 226 2.20 5.47 7.93
N ARG A 227 2.12 6.67 8.52
CA ARG A 227 3.25 7.63 8.49
C ARG A 227 4.53 7.02 9.05
N ALA A 228 4.43 6.26 10.14
CA ALA A 228 5.57 5.65 10.81
C ALA A 228 6.29 4.61 9.95
N LEU A 229 5.66 4.06 8.90
CA LEU A 229 6.34 3.23 7.91
C LEU A 229 7.40 4.03 7.14
N GLY A 230 7.11 5.30 6.82
CA GLY A 230 8.05 6.17 6.14
C GLY A 230 9.27 6.46 7.02
N GLU A 231 9.03 6.79 8.29
CA GLU A 231 10.07 7.02 9.29
C GLU A 231 10.94 5.76 9.47
N ALA A 232 10.33 4.59 9.60
CA ALA A 232 11.06 3.31 9.71
C ALA A 232 11.90 2.96 8.48
N MET A 233 11.52 3.45 7.30
CA MET A 233 12.26 3.25 6.06
C MET A 233 13.39 4.26 5.85
N GLY A 234 13.43 5.35 6.63
CA GLY A 234 14.45 6.39 6.56
C GLY A 234 14.62 6.95 5.14
N SER A 235 15.85 6.89 4.61
CA SER A 235 16.19 7.34 3.25
C SER A 235 15.73 6.39 2.15
N THR A 236 15.32 5.17 2.50
CA THR A 236 15.09 4.09 1.54
C THR A 236 13.88 4.42 0.67
N GLN A 237 14.12 4.55 -0.63
CA GLN A 237 13.07 4.77 -1.62
C GLN A 237 12.45 3.45 -2.05
N ALA A 238 11.13 3.33 -1.95
CA ALA A 238 10.42 2.11 -2.34
C ALA A 238 9.02 2.38 -2.89
N MET A 239 8.56 1.52 -3.80
CA MET A 239 7.16 1.39 -4.19
C MET A 239 6.65 0.02 -3.75
N LEU A 240 5.75 0.02 -2.77
CA LEU A 240 5.21 -1.19 -2.14
C LEU A 240 3.79 -1.48 -2.65
N ASP A 241 3.46 -2.77 -2.77
CA ASP A 241 2.10 -3.22 -3.07
C ASP A 241 1.58 -4.10 -1.93
N GLY A 242 0.38 -3.78 -1.46
CA GLY A 242 -0.17 -4.37 -0.25
C GLY A 242 -1.68 -4.19 -0.11
N GLU A 243 -2.20 -4.76 0.98
CA GLU A 243 -3.60 -4.65 1.36
C GLU A 243 -3.71 -3.96 2.73
N ILE A 244 -4.52 -2.92 2.83
CA ILE A 244 -4.87 -2.32 4.12
C ILE A 244 -6.05 -3.09 4.69
N VAL A 245 -5.89 -3.63 5.90
CA VAL A 245 -6.91 -4.43 6.60
C VAL A 245 -7.24 -3.82 7.95
N ALA A 246 -8.49 -3.97 8.38
CA ALA A 246 -8.87 -3.77 9.78
C ALA A 246 -8.94 -5.15 10.46
N LEU A 247 -8.34 -5.27 11.64
CA LEU A 247 -8.33 -6.52 12.41
C LEU A 247 -9.22 -6.36 13.65
N VAL A 248 -10.13 -7.31 13.87
CA VAL A 248 -10.94 -7.40 15.10
C VAL A 248 -10.69 -8.78 15.71
N GLY A 249 -10.15 -8.82 16.93
CA GLY A 249 -9.73 -10.08 17.56
C GLY A 249 -8.69 -10.84 16.75
N GLY A 250 -7.80 -10.12 16.05
CA GLY A 250 -6.76 -10.71 15.20
C GLY A 250 -7.24 -11.18 13.82
N ARG A 251 -8.53 -11.04 13.47
CA ARG A 251 -9.08 -11.48 12.18
C ARG A 251 -9.46 -10.29 11.29
N PRO A 252 -9.25 -10.37 9.96
CA PRO A 252 -9.72 -9.35 9.03
C PRO A 252 -11.23 -9.12 9.14
N ASN A 253 -11.62 -7.85 9.22
CA ASN A 253 -13.02 -7.45 9.31
C ASN A 253 -13.29 -6.29 8.35
N PHE A 254 -13.86 -6.60 7.19
CA PHE A 254 -14.16 -5.60 6.18
C PHE A 254 -15.19 -4.57 6.63
N ALA A 255 -16.18 -4.96 7.45
CA ALA A 255 -17.18 -4.03 7.97
C ALA A 255 -16.56 -2.96 8.88
N ALA A 256 -15.54 -3.33 9.67
CA ALA A 256 -14.75 -2.37 10.44
C ALA A 256 -13.94 -1.46 9.51
N LEU A 257 -13.35 -2.00 8.45
CA LEU A 257 -12.59 -1.23 7.47
C LEU A 257 -13.45 -0.23 6.68
N GLN A 258 -14.72 -0.54 6.40
CA GLN A 258 -15.62 0.34 5.65
C GLN A 258 -15.72 1.75 6.26
N ARG A 259 -15.65 1.87 7.59
CA ARG A 259 -15.69 3.17 8.29
C ARG A 259 -14.43 4.01 8.07
N ARG A 260 -13.34 3.39 7.64
CA ARG A 260 -12.07 4.04 7.28
C ARG A 260 -12.03 4.48 5.81
N MET A 261 -12.94 3.98 4.99
CA MET A 261 -13.03 4.34 3.57
C MET A 261 -13.67 5.72 3.39
N HIS A 262 -13.16 6.50 2.44
CA HIS A 262 -13.70 7.81 2.06
C HIS A 262 -13.75 8.86 3.19
N VAL A 263 -12.89 8.73 4.21
CA VAL A 263 -12.75 9.74 5.27
C VAL A 263 -12.06 10.98 4.70
N GLY A 264 -12.82 12.07 4.54
CA GLY A 264 -12.36 13.30 3.89
C GLY A 264 -11.56 14.27 4.76
N SER A 265 -11.61 14.14 6.10
CA SER A 265 -10.88 15.03 7.02
C SER A 265 -9.80 14.29 7.81
N GLU A 266 -8.62 14.90 7.90
CA GLU A 266 -7.47 14.33 8.62
C GLU A 266 -7.76 14.17 10.12
N ALA A 267 -8.47 15.11 10.73
CA ALA A 267 -8.86 15.03 12.14
C ALA A 267 -9.78 13.83 12.43
N SER A 268 -10.75 13.55 11.55
CA SER A 268 -11.59 12.35 11.69
C SER A 268 -10.79 11.07 11.43
N ALA A 269 -9.87 11.09 10.47
CA ALA A 269 -9.00 9.95 10.19
C ALA A 269 -8.12 9.60 11.40
N ARG A 270 -7.58 10.59 12.12
CA ARG A 270 -6.79 10.39 13.36
C ARG A 270 -7.62 9.78 14.49
N ARG A 271 -8.80 10.34 14.80
CA ARG A 271 -9.71 9.76 15.83
C ARG A 271 -10.14 8.32 15.52
N LEU A 272 -10.42 8.04 14.25
CA LEU A 272 -10.77 6.69 13.83
C LEU A 272 -9.56 5.74 13.88
N ALA A 273 -8.33 6.22 13.68
CA ALA A 273 -7.13 5.39 13.81
C ALA A 273 -6.89 4.91 15.25
N GLU A 274 -7.31 5.70 16.25
CA GLU A 274 -7.21 5.34 17.67
C GLU A 274 -8.19 4.21 18.05
N THR A 275 -9.41 4.25 17.50
CA THR A 275 -10.49 3.30 17.86
C THR A 275 -10.62 2.12 16.89
N GLN A 276 -10.19 2.29 15.64
CA GLN A 276 -10.29 1.33 14.54
C GLN A 276 -9.00 1.38 13.70
N PRO A 277 -7.86 0.97 14.27
CA PRO A 277 -6.59 0.99 13.57
C PRO A 277 -6.58 0.00 12.40
N VAL A 278 -5.87 0.35 11.34
CA VAL A 278 -5.60 -0.56 10.22
C VAL A 278 -4.16 -1.06 10.23
N THR A 279 -3.92 -2.17 9.51
CA THR A 279 -2.59 -2.72 9.26
C THR A 279 -2.37 -2.85 7.76
N TYR A 280 -1.20 -2.42 7.28
CA TYR A 280 -0.78 -2.58 5.89
C TYR A 280 -0.01 -3.89 5.69
N LEU A 281 -0.60 -4.83 4.95
CA LEU A 281 -0.02 -6.13 4.65
C LEU A 281 0.68 -6.07 3.30
N VAL A 282 2.01 -6.00 3.32
CA VAL A 282 2.85 -5.79 2.12
C VAL A 282 3.21 -7.12 1.47
N PHE A 283 2.79 -7.35 0.24
CA PHE A 283 3.02 -8.62 -0.46
C PHE A 283 3.86 -8.50 -1.74
N ASP A 284 4.17 -7.29 -2.24
CA ASP A 284 5.09 -7.11 -3.38
C ASP A 284 5.90 -5.81 -3.28
N LEU A 285 7.07 -5.79 -3.92
CA LEU A 285 7.99 -4.64 -4.00
C LEU A 285 8.26 -4.35 -5.47
N LEU A 286 7.91 -3.15 -5.89
CA LEU A 286 7.83 -2.78 -7.31
C LEU A 286 9.00 -1.91 -7.76
N HIS A 287 9.59 -1.20 -6.80
CA HIS A 287 10.75 -0.34 -7.02
C HIS A 287 11.53 -0.23 -5.72
N LEU A 288 12.86 -0.23 -5.78
CA LEU A 288 13.74 -0.08 -4.63
C LEU A 288 15.00 0.70 -5.01
N GLN A 289 15.29 1.79 -4.29
CA GLN A 289 16.55 2.54 -4.37
C GLN A 289 17.03 2.81 -5.80
N GLY A 290 16.15 3.40 -6.60
CA GLY A 290 16.47 3.73 -7.98
C GLY A 290 16.39 2.57 -8.96
N ARG A 291 15.73 1.45 -8.64
CA ARG A 291 15.61 0.32 -9.57
C ARG A 291 14.17 -0.15 -9.65
N SER A 292 13.62 -0.21 -10.85
CA SER A 292 12.38 -0.91 -11.12
C SER A 292 12.56 -2.41 -10.98
N LEU A 293 11.68 -3.04 -10.21
CA LEU A 293 11.68 -4.48 -10.01
C LEU A 293 10.61 -5.19 -10.86
N LEU A 294 9.86 -4.45 -11.68
CA LEU A 294 8.68 -4.97 -12.38
C LEU A 294 9.01 -6.13 -13.32
N ALA A 295 10.17 -6.11 -13.96
CA ALA A 295 10.62 -7.16 -14.86
C ALA A 295 11.14 -8.41 -14.14
N LEU A 296 11.47 -8.30 -12.84
CA LEU A 296 12.03 -9.41 -12.07
C LEU A 296 10.96 -10.46 -11.75
N PRO A 297 11.34 -11.75 -11.65
CA PRO A 297 10.47 -12.80 -11.13
C PRO A 297 9.88 -12.46 -9.75
N TYR A 298 8.67 -12.95 -9.47
CA TYR A 298 8.02 -12.76 -8.16
C TYR A 298 8.93 -13.17 -7.00
N THR A 299 9.66 -14.28 -7.11
CA THR A 299 10.59 -14.75 -6.07
C THR A 299 11.65 -13.71 -5.71
N GLU A 300 12.20 -13.02 -6.71
CA GLU A 300 13.25 -12.03 -6.49
C GLU A 300 12.69 -10.75 -5.86
N ARG A 301 11.52 -10.28 -6.32
CA ARG A 301 10.83 -9.15 -5.69
C ARG A 301 10.48 -9.44 -4.23
N ARG A 302 10.03 -10.67 -3.97
CA ARG A 302 9.65 -11.18 -2.65
C ARG A 302 10.85 -11.28 -1.71
N ARG A 303 11.99 -11.77 -2.20
CA ARG A 303 13.27 -11.80 -1.47
C ARG A 303 13.74 -10.39 -1.09
N GLN A 304 13.70 -9.45 -2.03
CA GLN A 304 14.08 -8.06 -1.76
C GLN A 304 13.13 -7.38 -0.76
N LEU A 305 11.82 -7.65 -0.84
CA LEU A 305 10.85 -7.14 0.12
C LEU A 305 11.05 -7.72 1.53
N GLU A 306 11.34 -9.02 1.65
CA GLU A 306 11.69 -9.64 2.93
C GLU A 306 12.98 -9.06 3.50
N GLY A 307 13.96 -8.74 2.65
CA GLY A 307 15.19 -8.06 3.05
C GLY A 307 15.00 -6.66 3.64
N LEU A 308 13.85 -6.02 3.41
CA LEU A 308 13.51 -4.74 4.06
C LEU A 308 13.07 -4.91 5.52
N GLY A 309 12.81 -6.14 6.00
CA GLY A 309 12.47 -6.38 7.40
C GLY A 309 11.20 -5.66 7.87
N LEU A 310 10.22 -5.47 6.98
CA LEU A 310 8.99 -4.73 7.29
C LEU A 310 8.10 -5.47 8.30
N ALA A 311 8.35 -5.21 9.58
CA ALA A 311 7.61 -5.76 10.72
C ALA A 311 7.41 -4.67 11.78
N GLY A 312 6.36 -3.87 11.62
CA GLY A 312 6.02 -2.79 12.54
C GLY A 312 4.62 -2.92 13.14
N PRO A 313 4.20 -1.96 14.00
CA PRO A 313 2.92 -2.05 14.70
C PRO A 313 1.70 -1.97 13.78
N ARG A 314 1.84 -1.34 12.62
CA ARG A 314 0.76 -1.05 11.65
C ARG A 314 1.10 -1.49 10.24
N TRP A 315 2.17 -2.24 10.06
CA TRP A 315 2.54 -2.84 8.78
C TRP A 315 3.30 -4.13 9.01
N GLN A 316 3.12 -5.07 8.09
CA GLN A 316 3.88 -6.31 8.12
C GLN A 316 3.99 -6.87 6.71
N THR A 317 5.00 -7.68 6.51
CA THR A 317 5.14 -8.55 5.34
C THR A 317 4.63 -9.94 5.70
N PRO A 318 3.45 -10.38 5.21
CA PRO A 318 3.00 -11.75 5.39
C PRO A 318 3.90 -12.72 4.62
N ARG A 319 4.09 -13.91 5.20
CA ARG A 319 4.77 -15.02 4.53
C ARG A 319 3.97 -15.52 3.32
N TYR A 320 4.69 -16.00 2.31
CA TYR A 320 4.14 -16.84 1.24
C TYR A 320 4.61 -18.29 1.39
N PHE A 321 3.91 -19.21 0.73
CA PHE A 321 4.24 -20.63 0.69
C PHE A 321 4.50 -21.06 -0.75
N ALA A 322 5.68 -21.59 -1.06
CA ALA A 322 5.97 -22.18 -2.37
C ALA A 322 5.38 -23.60 -2.43
N GLY A 323 4.48 -23.86 -3.37
CA GLY A 323 3.70 -25.10 -3.38
C GLY A 323 2.76 -25.25 -2.19
N GLY A 324 2.15 -26.43 -2.06
CA GLY A 324 1.21 -26.78 -1.01
C GLY A 324 -0.12 -26.05 -1.09
N GLY A 325 -0.57 -25.63 -2.28
CA GLY A 325 -1.73 -24.74 -2.44
C GLY A 325 -3.00 -25.26 -1.78
N ALA A 326 -3.23 -26.57 -1.82
CA ALA A 326 -4.36 -27.21 -1.15
C ALA A 326 -4.31 -27.08 0.38
N ALA A 327 -3.13 -27.26 0.98
CA ALA A 327 -2.94 -27.12 2.42
C ALA A 327 -3.11 -25.65 2.86
N VAL A 328 -2.58 -24.70 2.09
CA VAL A 328 -2.76 -23.26 2.37
C VAL A 328 -4.22 -22.84 2.22
N LEU A 329 -4.92 -23.35 1.19
CA LEU A 329 -6.35 -23.12 1.01
C LEU A 329 -7.14 -23.69 2.19
N HIS A 330 -6.83 -24.90 2.65
CA HIS A 330 -7.45 -25.50 3.83
C HIS A 330 -7.22 -24.65 5.09
N ALA A 331 -5.98 -24.29 5.40
CA ALA A 331 -5.64 -23.43 6.54
C ALA A 331 -6.34 -22.06 6.47
N SER A 332 -6.49 -21.48 5.27
CA SER A 332 -7.23 -20.23 5.11
C SER A 332 -8.72 -20.37 5.45
N ARG A 333 -9.30 -21.56 5.25
CA ARG A 333 -10.68 -21.86 5.62
C ARG A 333 -10.84 -21.98 7.13
N GLU A 334 -9.93 -22.68 7.79
CA GLU A 334 -9.92 -22.84 9.26
C GLU A 334 -9.79 -21.49 9.98
N GLN A 335 -9.06 -20.55 9.37
CA GLN A 335 -8.89 -19.19 9.89
C GLN A 335 -10.02 -18.23 9.49
N GLY A 336 -10.99 -18.68 8.69
CA GLY A 336 -12.12 -17.86 8.22
C GLY A 336 -11.71 -16.73 7.26
N LEU A 337 -10.62 -16.90 6.51
CA LEU A 337 -10.13 -15.92 5.52
C LEU A 337 -10.91 -16.06 4.20
N GLU A 338 -10.76 -15.11 3.26
CA GLU A 338 -11.53 -15.13 2.00
C GLU A 338 -11.07 -16.24 1.04
N GLY A 339 -9.84 -16.73 1.21
CA GLY A 339 -9.22 -17.77 0.38
C GLY A 339 -7.72 -17.55 0.24
N VAL A 340 -7.18 -17.85 -0.94
CA VAL A 340 -5.75 -17.70 -1.25
C VAL A 340 -5.52 -16.96 -2.57
N MET A 341 -4.37 -16.32 -2.66
CA MET A 341 -3.81 -15.75 -3.87
C MET A 341 -2.67 -16.66 -4.33
N ALA A 342 -2.84 -17.31 -5.47
CA ALA A 342 -1.77 -18.04 -6.14
C ALA A 342 -1.05 -17.11 -7.10
N LYS A 343 0.28 -17.00 -7.00
CA LYS A 343 1.14 -16.17 -7.86
C LYS A 343 2.23 -17.04 -8.44
N ARG A 344 2.43 -17.04 -9.76
CA ARG A 344 3.51 -17.83 -10.37
C ARG A 344 4.87 -17.28 -9.97
N LEU A 345 5.76 -18.14 -9.48
CA LEU A 345 7.07 -17.76 -8.92
C LEU A 345 7.95 -17.02 -9.92
N SER A 346 7.88 -17.41 -11.20
CA SER A 346 8.65 -16.81 -12.30
C SER A 346 8.01 -15.54 -12.89
N SER A 347 6.82 -15.13 -12.42
CA SER A 347 6.06 -14.07 -13.10
C SER A 347 6.61 -12.67 -12.88
N PRO A 348 6.75 -11.84 -13.93
CA PRO A 348 6.98 -10.41 -13.78
C PRO A 348 5.71 -9.71 -13.27
N TYR A 349 5.86 -8.50 -12.75
CA TYR A 349 4.75 -7.67 -12.35
C TYR A 349 4.17 -6.91 -13.54
N GLN A 350 2.89 -7.13 -13.83
CA GLN A 350 2.20 -6.52 -14.97
C GLN A 350 1.29 -5.38 -14.50
N ALA A 351 1.87 -4.19 -14.34
CA ALA A 351 1.17 -3.00 -13.84
C ALA A 351 -0.12 -2.71 -14.63
N GLY A 352 -1.23 -2.50 -13.91
CA GLY A 352 -2.55 -2.19 -14.48
C GLY A 352 -3.24 -3.34 -15.24
N ARG A 353 -2.58 -4.49 -15.41
CA ARG A 353 -3.12 -5.60 -16.20
C ARG A 353 -3.73 -6.69 -15.34
N ARG A 354 -4.82 -7.29 -15.83
CA ARG A 354 -5.33 -8.56 -15.31
C ARG A 354 -4.54 -9.70 -15.95
N SER A 355 -3.95 -10.54 -15.12
CA SER A 355 -3.10 -11.63 -15.56
C SER A 355 -3.57 -12.97 -15.00
N ARG A 356 -3.24 -14.05 -15.70
CA ARG A 356 -3.40 -15.44 -15.20
C ARG A 356 -2.24 -15.87 -14.32
N GLU A 357 -1.14 -15.13 -14.33
CA GLU A 357 0.00 -15.34 -13.43
C GLU A 357 -0.36 -15.12 -11.96
N TRP A 358 -1.43 -14.37 -11.70
CA TRP A 358 -2.04 -14.22 -10.39
C TRP A 358 -3.47 -14.75 -10.44
N VAL A 359 -3.77 -15.75 -9.62
CA VAL A 359 -5.09 -16.37 -9.51
C VAL A 359 -5.62 -16.17 -8.10
N LYS A 360 -6.81 -15.57 -7.98
CA LYS A 360 -7.54 -15.53 -6.72
C LYS A 360 -8.43 -16.76 -6.62
N VAL A 361 -8.21 -17.54 -5.56
CA VAL A 361 -8.97 -18.74 -5.24
C VAL A 361 -9.77 -18.43 -3.99
N ALA A 362 -11.07 -18.20 -4.14
CA ALA A 362 -11.95 -17.85 -3.03
C ALA A 362 -12.62 -19.10 -2.46
N HIS A 363 -12.94 -19.08 -1.16
CA HIS A 363 -13.89 -20.03 -0.61
C HIS A 363 -15.28 -19.73 -1.16
N LEU A 364 -15.87 -20.73 -1.79
CA LEU A 364 -17.23 -20.66 -2.27
C LEU A 364 -18.07 -21.65 -1.48
N ARG A 365 -19.17 -21.16 -0.93
CA ARG A 365 -20.29 -21.98 -0.45
C ARG A 365 -21.18 -22.30 -1.65
N ALA A 366 -21.75 -23.49 -1.68
CA ALA A 366 -22.84 -23.83 -2.58
C ALA A 366 -24.15 -23.82 -1.77
N GLN A 367 -25.25 -23.46 -2.41
CA GLN A 367 -26.58 -23.54 -1.85
C GLN A 367 -27.56 -23.87 -2.98
N GLU A 368 -28.38 -24.90 -2.76
CA GLU A 368 -29.54 -25.16 -3.59
C GLU A 368 -30.59 -24.06 -3.36
N VAL A 369 -31.18 -23.53 -4.42
CA VAL A 369 -32.15 -22.44 -4.34
C VAL A 369 -33.33 -22.71 -5.25
N VAL A 370 -34.49 -22.23 -4.84
CA VAL A 370 -35.70 -22.20 -5.66
C VAL A 370 -35.81 -20.84 -6.34
N ILE A 371 -36.08 -20.85 -7.65
CA ILE A 371 -36.32 -19.62 -8.41
C ILE A 371 -37.75 -19.16 -8.17
N GLY A 372 -37.93 -18.01 -7.50
CA GLY A 372 -39.24 -17.40 -7.28
C GLY A 372 -39.55 -16.24 -8.22
N GLY A 373 -38.57 -15.77 -8.99
CA GLY A 373 -38.78 -14.72 -9.98
C GLY A 373 -37.49 -14.36 -10.72
N TRP A 374 -37.59 -13.38 -11.61
CA TRP A 374 -36.45 -12.83 -12.33
C TRP A 374 -36.65 -11.33 -12.62
N ARG A 375 -35.55 -10.63 -12.92
CA ARG A 375 -35.59 -9.25 -13.42
C ARG A 375 -35.08 -9.17 -14.85
N PRO A 376 -35.68 -8.33 -15.70
CA PRO A 376 -35.14 -8.03 -17.03
C PRO A 376 -33.72 -7.47 -16.96
N GLY A 377 -32.88 -7.85 -17.93
CA GLY A 377 -31.56 -7.30 -18.10
C GLY A 377 -31.58 -5.89 -18.69
N GLN A 378 -30.49 -5.16 -18.49
CA GLN A 378 -30.26 -3.83 -19.05
C GLN A 378 -29.05 -3.85 -19.98
N GLY A 379 -28.96 -2.87 -20.88
CA GLY A 379 -27.84 -2.74 -21.84
C GLY A 379 -27.69 -3.98 -22.70
N ARG A 380 -26.51 -4.62 -22.67
CA ARG A 380 -26.19 -5.84 -23.44
C ARG A 380 -27.10 -7.05 -23.14
N ARG A 381 -27.85 -7.03 -22.04
CA ARG A 381 -28.83 -8.09 -21.70
C ARG A 381 -30.29 -7.61 -21.82
N ALA A 382 -30.54 -6.50 -22.52
CA ALA A 382 -31.90 -6.06 -22.79
C ALA A 382 -32.69 -7.16 -23.53
N GLY A 383 -33.92 -7.44 -23.07
CA GLY A 383 -34.74 -8.53 -23.61
C GLY A 383 -34.46 -9.92 -23.03
N ALA A 384 -33.46 -10.08 -22.17
CA ALA A 384 -33.12 -11.35 -21.52
C ALA A 384 -33.23 -11.26 -19.98
N ILE A 385 -32.93 -12.36 -19.30
CA ILE A 385 -32.82 -12.40 -17.84
C ILE A 385 -31.58 -11.60 -17.40
N GLY A 386 -31.80 -10.58 -16.57
CA GLY A 386 -30.75 -9.81 -15.92
C GLY A 386 -30.27 -10.47 -14.63
N SER A 387 -31.23 -10.92 -13.81
CA SER A 387 -30.95 -11.64 -12.56
C SER A 387 -32.12 -12.53 -12.14
N LEU A 388 -31.83 -13.62 -11.44
CA LEU A 388 -32.82 -14.46 -10.77
C LEU A 388 -33.05 -13.98 -9.34
N LEU A 389 -34.30 -14.05 -8.88
CA LEU A 389 -34.67 -13.93 -7.48
C LEU A 389 -34.70 -15.34 -6.89
N CYS A 390 -33.81 -15.60 -5.95
CA CYS A 390 -33.63 -16.92 -5.36
C CYS A 390 -34.17 -16.95 -3.93
N GLY A 391 -34.78 -18.07 -3.57
CA GLY A 391 -35.33 -18.32 -2.25
C GLY A 391 -35.06 -19.73 -1.77
N VAL A 392 -35.23 -19.93 -0.47
CA VAL A 392 -35.27 -21.26 0.16
C VAL A 392 -36.67 -21.42 0.76
N PRO A 393 -37.31 -22.59 0.63
CA PRO A 393 -38.59 -22.89 1.29
C PRO A 393 -38.59 -22.51 2.77
N ALA A 394 -39.69 -21.91 3.20
CA ALA A 394 -39.98 -21.54 4.56
C ALA A 394 -41.49 -21.61 4.80
N GLU A 395 -41.91 -21.41 6.05
CA GLU A 395 -43.34 -21.28 6.36
C GLU A 395 -43.94 -20.09 5.59
N GLY A 396 -45.05 -20.33 4.90
CA GLY A 396 -45.76 -19.29 4.14
C GLY A 396 -45.16 -18.92 2.78
N GLY A 397 -44.08 -19.57 2.33
CA GLY A 397 -43.53 -19.37 0.97
C GLY A 397 -42.00 -19.47 0.92
N LEU A 398 -41.39 -18.75 -0.03
CA LEU A 398 -39.93 -18.69 -0.13
C LEU A 398 -39.35 -17.59 0.77
N ARG A 399 -38.33 -17.91 1.57
CA ARG A 399 -37.48 -16.90 2.20
C ARG A 399 -36.47 -16.40 1.16
N PHE A 400 -36.48 -15.10 0.89
CA PHE A 400 -35.60 -14.49 -0.11
C PHE A 400 -34.13 -14.53 0.33
N VAL A 401 -33.27 -15.14 -0.48
CA VAL A 401 -31.83 -15.29 -0.20
C VAL A 401 -30.93 -14.46 -1.12
N GLY A 402 -31.50 -13.72 -2.07
CA GLY A 402 -30.77 -12.73 -2.86
C GLY A 402 -31.04 -12.76 -4.35
N LEU A 403 -30.36 -11.86 -5.06
CA LEU A 403 -30.36 -11.79 -6.52
C LEU A 403 -29.12 -12.44 -7.10
N VAL A 404 -29.28 -13.21 -8.18
CA VAL A 404 -28.17 -13.86 -8.88
C VAL A 404 -28.12 -13.35 -10.32
N GLY A 405 -27.11 -12.52 -10.63
CA GLY A 405 -26.95 -11.88 -11.95
C GLY A 405 -25.70 -12.29 -12.73
N THR A 406 -24.88 -13.18 -12.18
CA THR A 406 -23.61 -13.64 -12.79
C THR A 406 -23.57 -15.17 -12.86
N GLY A 407 -22.61 -15.74 -13.60
CA GLY A 407 -22.42 -17.20 -13.70
C GLY A 407 -23.17 -17.87 -14.86
N PHE A 408 -23.98 -17.12 -15.61
CA PHE A 408 -24.72 -17.65 -16.74
C PHE A 408 -23.90 -17.66 -18.04
N THR A 409 -24.03 -18.74 -18.81
CA THR A 409 -23.74 -18.77 -20.25
C THR A 409 -24.94 -18.21 -21.03
N GLU A 410 -24.74 -17.82 -22.29
CA GLU A 410 -25.84 -17.37 -23.16
C GLU A 410 -26.90 -18.47 -23.35
N GLN A 411 -26.46 -19.72 -23.52
CA GLN A 411 -27.35 -20.88 -23.61
C GLN A 411 -28.18 -21.07 -22.33
N ALA A 412 -27.56 -20.94 -21.15
CA ALA A 412 -28.27 -21.07 -19.89
C ALA A 412 -29.33 -19.96 -19.70
N LEU A 413 -29.04 -18.73 -20.13
CA LEU A 413 -30.02 -17.64 -20.10
C LEU A 413 -31.21 -17.91 -21.02
N ALA A 414 -30.97 -18.42 -22.23
CA ALA A 414 -32.03 -18.76 -23.18
C ALA A 414 -32.91 -19.90 -22.66
N GLU A 415 -32.31 -20.96 -22.11
CA GLU A 415 -33.02 -22.08 -21.51
C GLU A 415 -33.87 -21.64 -20.31
N LEU A 416 -33.28 -20.89 -19.37
CA LEU A 416 -34.00 -20.34 -18.22
C LEU A 416 -35.15 -19.43 -18.67
N GLY A 417 -34.94 -18.57 -19.67
CA GLY A 417 -35.98 -17.70 -20.21
C GLY A 417 -37.18 -18.48 -20.74
N SER A 418 -36.93 -19.55 -21.51
CA SER A 418 -37.98 -20.41 -22.06
C SER A 418 -38.76 -21.17 -20.98
N ARG A 419 -38.08 -21.68 -19.95
CA ARG A 419 -38.75 -22.39 -18.84
C ARG A 419 -39.54 -21.43 -17.95
N LEU A 420 -38.96 -20.28 -17.60
CA LEU A 420 -39.56 -19.32 -16.67
C LEU A 420 -40.78 -18.60 -17.25
N SER A 421 -40.82 -18.35 -18.57
CA SER A 421 -41.98 -17.74 -19.22
C SER A 421 -43.26 -18.57 -19.08
N ARG A 422 -43.14 -19.91 -19.04
CA ARG A 422 -44.25 -20.85 -18.83
C ARG A 422 -44.70 -20.94 -17.38
N LEU A 423 -43.92 -20.40 -16.45
CA LEU A 423 -44.17 -20.47 -15.01
C LEU A 423 -44.61 -19.11 -14.45
N GLU A 424 -44.83 -18.09 -15.28
CA GLU A 424 -45.21 -16.76 -14.83
C GLU A 424 -46.47 -16.78 -13.97
N ARG A 425 -46.46 -15.96 -12.90
CA ARG A 425 -47.59 -15.80 -11.99
C ARG A 425 -47.74 -14.34 -11.57
N ARG A 426 -48.95 -13.99 -11.11
CA ARG A 426 -49.25 -12.62 -10.65
C ARG A 426 -48.75 -12.32 -9.24
N ARG A 427 -48.85 -13.29 -8.33
CA ARG A 427 -48.54 -13.10 -6.90
C ARG A 427 -47.10 -13.49 -6.59
N CYS A 428 -46.45 -12.72 -5.72
CA CYS A 428 -45.12 -13.01 -5.19
C CYS A 428 -45.10 -14.37 -4.45
N PRO A 429 -44.15 -15.27 -4.73
CA PRO A 429 -44.01 -16.54 -4.01
C PRO A 429 -43.13 -16.43 -2.75
N PHE A 430 -42.54 -15.26 -2.49
CA PHE A 430 -41.70 -15.03 -1.33
C PHE A 430 -42.50 -14.47 -0.15
N VAL A 431 -42.11 -14.85 1.06
CA VAL A 431 -42.64 -14.32 2.32
C VAL A 431 -42.39 -12.81 2.42
N ALA A 432 -41.17 -12.37 2.09
CA ALA A 432 -40.80 -10.96 2.06
C ALA A 432 -39.67 -10.72 1.04
N VAL A 433 -39.77 -9.61 0.30
CA VAL A 433 -38.77 -9.14 -0.65
C VAL A 433 -38.69 -7.60 -0.53
N PRO A 434 -37.49 -7.00 -0.59
CA PRO A 434 -37.37 -5.53 -0.58
C PRO A 434 -38.18 -4.87 -1.70
N ARG A 435 -38.81 -3.73 -1.41
CA ARG A 435 -39.77 -3.06 -2.34
C ARG A 435 -39.12 -2.71 -3.68
N GLU A 436 -37.89 -2.22 -3.65
CA GLU A 436 -37.10 -1.91 -4.83
C GLU A 436 -36.81 -3.14 -5.69
N VAL A 437 -36.76 -4.33 -5.06
CA VAL A 437 -36.61 -5.60 -5.74
C VAL A 437 -37.91 -6.07 -6.36
N ALA A 438 -39.00 -6.03 -5.59
CA ALA A 438 -40.31 -6.43 -6.04
C ALA A 438 -40.81 -5.61 -7.24
N ARG A 439 -40.53 -4.30 -7.29
CA ARG A 439 -40.98 -3.38 -8.35
C ARG A 439 -40.55 -3.78 -9.76
N GLN A 440 -39.42 -4.48 -9.88
CA GLN A 440 -38.85 -4.86 -11.18
C GLN A 440 -38.92 -6.38 -11.44
N ALA A 441 -39.56 -7.13 -10.53
CA ALA A 441 -39.58 -8.58 -10.58
C ALA A 441 -40.73 -9.09 -11.47
N ARG A 442 -40.44 -10.13 -12.22
CA ARG A 442 -41.42 -11.03 -12.85
C ARG A 442 -41.48 -12.29 -12.01
N TRP A 443 -42.63 -12.56 -11.42
CA TRP A 443 -42.81 -13.68 -10.51
C TRP A 443 -43.06 -14.98 -11.27
N VAL A 444 -42.51 -16.08 -10.75
CA VAL A 444 -42.73 -17.41 -11.31
C VAL A 444 -43.19 -18.38 -10.23
N SER A 445 -43.83 -19.45 -10.65
CA SER A 445 -44.14 -20.58 -9.79
C SER A 445 -42.84 -21.19 -9.25
N PRO A 446 -42.70 -21.36 -7.92
CA PRO A 446 -41.44 -21.73 -7.28
C PRO A 446 -41.17 -23.23 -7.38
N THR A 447 -40.99 -23.73 -8.61
CA THR A 447 -40.80 -25.17 -8.90
C THR A 447 -39.41 -25.50 -9.41
N LEU A 448 -38.70 -24.52 -9.99
CA LEU A 448 -37.35 -24.74 -10.52
C LEU A 448 -36.31 -24.58 -9.42
N VAL A 449 -35.54 -25.65 -9.22
CA VAL A 449 -34.36 -25.66 -8.35
C VAL A 449 -33.11 -25.45 -9.19
N GLY A 450 -32.17 -24.69 -8.65
CA GLY A 450 -30.80 -24.69 -9.15
C GLY A 450 -29.81 -24.45 -8.04
N GLU A 451 -28.54 -24.41 -8.41
CA GLU A 451 -27.46 -24.27 -7.45
C GLU A 451 -26.74 -22.94 -7.67
N VAL A 452 -26.43 -22.28 -6.56
CA VAL A 452 -25.73 -21.01 -6.52
C VAL A 452 -24.49 -21.16 -5.69
N VAL A 453 -23.37 -20.64 -6.20
CA VAL A 453 -22.15 -20.48 -5.42
C VAL A 453 -22.02 -19.05 -4.93
N PHE A 454 -21.60 -18.85 -3.69
CA PHE A 454 -21.50 -17.53 -3.07
C PHE A 454 -20.42 -17.53 -1.99
N ARG A 455 -20.05 -16.35 -1.48
CA ARG A 455 -18.92 -16.23 -0.54
C ARG A 455 -19.34 -16.51 0.90
N GLU A 456 -20.39 -15.83 1.34
CA GLU A 456 -20.86 -15.88 2.72
C GLU A 456 -22.34 -15.45 2.82
N TRP A 457 -22.97 -15.80 3.93
CA TRP A 457 -24.28 -15.30 4.33
C TRP A 457 -24.14 -13.93 5.02
N THR A 458 -24.94 -12.95 4.61
CA THR A 458 -25.06 -11.68 5.34
C THR A 458 -25.88 -11.89 6.63
N ARG A 459 -25.82 -10.92 7.56
CA ARG A 459 -26.64 -10.94 8.79
C ARG A 459 -28.15 -11.06 8.50
N ASP A 460 -28.60 -10.52 7.37
CA ASP A 460 -30.00 -10.58 6.94
C ASP A 460 -30.34 -11.88 6.17
N GLY A 461 -29.46 -12.88 6.19
CA GLY A 461 -29.68 -14.18 5.54
C GLY A 461 -29.65 -14.13 4.00
N ARG A 462 -28.84 -13.23 3.41
CA ARG A 462 -28.66 -13.12 1.95
C ARG A 462 -27.29 -13.60 1.51
N MET A 463 -27.18 -14.10 0.28
CA MET A 463 -25.91 -14.51 -0.31
C MET A 463 -25.07 -13.29 -0.73
N ARG A 464 -23.79 -13.21 -0.31
CA ARG A 464 -22.84 -12.19 -0.77
C ARG A 464 -22.09 -12.66 -2.01
N GLY A 465 -22.19 -11.89 -3.09
CA GLY A 465 -21.53 -12.15 -4.37
C GLY A 465 -21.93 -13.47 -5.06
N PRO A 466 -23.23 -13.80 -5.17
CA PRO A 466 -23.65 -15.07 -5.73
C PRO A 466 -23.43 -15.18 -7.25
N SER A 467 -23.16 -16.40 -7.71
CA SER A 467 -23.02 -16.79 -9.11
C SER A 467 -23.82 -18.06 -9.38
N TRP A 468 -24.57 -18.06 -10.48
CA TRP A 468 -25.35 -19.22 -10.91
C TRP A 468 -24.43 -20.35 -11.34
N ARG A 469 -24.68 -21.56 -10.82
CA ARG A 469 -23.94 -22.77 -11.22
C ARG A 469 -24.72 -23.59 -12.25
N GLY A 470 -26.05 -23.70 -12.10
CA GLY A 470 -26.89 -24.48 -13.00
C GLY A 470 -28.24 -24.84 -12.42
N LEU A 471 -29.13 -25.36 -13.25
CA LEU A 471 -30.38 -25.99 -12.80
C LEU A 471 -30.09 -27.36 -12.19
N ARG A 472 -30.92 -27.77 -11.23
CA ARG A 472 -30.89 -29.08 -10.56
C ARG A 472 -32.22 -29.81 -10.86
N PRO A 473 -32.37 -30.41 -12.06
CA PRO A 473 -33.61 -31.08 -12.45
C PRO A 473 -33.89 -32.34 -11.61
N ASP A 474 -32.88 -32.83 -10.90
CA ASP A 474 -32.93 -33.93 -9.95
C ASP A 474 -33.58 -33.55 -8.61
N LYS A 475 -33.85 -32.27 -8.36
CA LYS A 475 -34.39 -31.76 -7.10
C LYS A 475 -35.75 -31.09 -7.27
N SER A 476 -36.63 -31.35 -6.33
CA SER A 476 -37.89 -30.63 -6.15
C SER A 476 -37.74 -29.48 -5.16
N ALA A 477 -38.60 -28.46 -5.29
CA ALA A 477 -38.52 -27.27 -4.45
C ALA A 477 -38.65 -27.58 -2.95
N GLY A 478 -39.41 -28.61 -2.55
CA GLY A 478 -39.60 -28.98 -1.14
C GLY A 478 -38.37 -29.63 -0.48
N GLU A 479 -37.40 -30.10 -1.28
CA GLU A 479 -36.17 -30.72 -0.78
C GLU A 479 -35.06 -29.69 -0.49
N VAL A 480 -35.27 -28.42 -0.87
CA VAL A 480 -34.29 -27.37 -0.70
C VAL A 480 -34.33 -26.87 0.74
N GLY A 481 -33.27 -27.13 1.50
CA GLY A 481 -33.05 -26.59 2.85
C GLY A 481 -32.03 -25.46 2.86
N LEU A 482 -31.91 -24.73 3.97
CA LEU A 482 -30.68 -23.98 4.22
C LEU A 482 -29.58 -24.98 4.51
N ASP A 483 -28.51 -24.95 3.71
CA ASP A 483 -27.32 -25.71 4.04
C ASP A 483 -26.75 -25.13 5.34
N ALA A 484 -26.73 -25.96 6.39
CA ALA A 484 -26.06 -25.68 7.65
C ALA A 484 -24.54 -25.77 7.41
N GLY A 485 -24.00 -24.78 6.68
CA GLY A 485 -22.62 -24.75 6.22
C GLY A 485 -21.63 -24.15 7.21
#